data_AF-A0A9X7FTP3-F1
#
_entry.id   AF-A0A9X7FTP3-F1
#
_cell.length_a   1.000
_cell.length_b   1.000
_cell.length_c   1.000
_cell.angle_alpha   90.00
_cell.angle_beta   90.00
_cell.angle_gamma   90.00
#
_symmetry.space_group_name_H-M   'P 1'
#
loop_
_entity.id
_entity.type
_entity.pdbx_description
1 polymer ?
#
loop_
_entity_poly.entity_id
_entity_poly.type
_entity_poly.pdbx_seq_one_letter_code
_entity_poly.pdbx_strand_id
1 'polypeptide(L)'
;MKRKPPIEHRKHGTYAPADLIHREDFKTNEADAKKWASMHLEEIKKYLKPVETQSLEELNEPKEPGGINKLLRETGGDLDRLPIADDAGKEDPTLLERKLKYEEQQQHIRNALGYNATKTPNRMFVYMPAEVNTISKKLEDFVDTENPNLINLDVLKTFNYDYGLTSEFLAVTASHKKTYANEDENIRILFKVELPKGTPVLPAGGDSDTLYLKPGELVVYDPDDLTVTIMGGKEYIWIDAKYVSPQNEGLDKKDEIATFQGEANIEWLKALEVASKYELFQFDFSGLFAGAEVDFIADAFDNLVSLDEKFKFSFLNNVTKYMIDDMGKVIITDRLLGYVPEMVLGYVNEKNIESINKLNGKTIEATGNIGINIHNIQEGFEREDKIQYLLIRELSHIQDRRLGVAEYMGTTNLTSHNDANNGFFKDVYDREAGSLPEPFFEDLRPNTREYMAGIHALMYSNQIYKGESGVGLPNITGKTFSDIVKSRVPETVAWIKKYIYR
;
A
#
# COMPACT_ATOMS: atom_id res chain seq x y z
N MET A 1 -17.01 10.26 -2.16
CA MET A 1 -17.26 9.28 -1.07
C MET A 1 -16.49 9.63 0.21
N LYS A 2 -16.43 10.91 0.60
CA LYS A 2 -15.42 11.40 1.55
C LYS A 2 -15.85 11.28 3.01
N ARG A 3 -14.94 10.80 3.87
CA ARG A 3 -14.99 11.06 5.32
C ARG A 3 -14.84 12.57 5.55
N LYS A 4 -15.43 13.13 6.61
CA LYS A 4 -15.31 14.57 6.88
C LYS A 4 -13.82 14.93 7.07
N PRO A 5 -13.31 16.01 6.45
CA PRO A 5 -11.95 16.45 6.69
C PRO A 5 -11.81 16.88 8.16
N PRO A 6 -10.72 16.50 8.83
CA PRO A 6 -10.58 16.65 10.27
C PRO A 6 -10.18 18.07 10.72
N ILE A 7 -9.79 18.95 9.80
CA ILE A 7 -9.10 20.18 10.19
C ILE A 7 -10.09 21.36 10.31
N GLU A 8 -10.58 21.62 11.53
CA GLU A 8 -10.78 23.00 11.97
C GLU A 8 -9.44 23.53 12.48
N HIS A 9 -8.82 24.46 11.74
CA HIS A 9 -7.64 25.18 12.23
C HIS A 9 -7.99 25.94 13.53
N ARG A 10 -7.69 25.32 14.68
CA ARG A 10 -7.68 26.01 15.96
C ARG A 10 -6.26 26.40 16.29
N LYS A 11 -6.05 27.72 16.32
CA LYS A 11 -4.84 28.32 16.90
C LYS A 11 -4.71 27.86 18.35
N HIS A 12 -3.59 27.21 18.65
CA HIS A 12 -2.99 26.99 19.96
C HIS A 12 -3.89 26.41 21.07
N GLY A 13 -3.50 25.21 21.50
CA GLY A 13 -3.30 24.89 22.92
C GLY A 13 -4.54 24.96 23.80
N THR A 14 -5.23 23.83 23.93
CA THR A 14 -6.04 23.54 25.10
C THR A 14 -5.48 22.31 25.80
N TYR A 15 -4.79 22.57 26.91
CA TYR A 15 -4.43 21.56 27.90
C TYR A 15 -5.69 20.76 28.27
N ALA A 16 -5.69 19.46 27.97
CA ALA A 16 -6.64 18.53 28.56
C ALA A 16 -6.42 18.49 30.08
N PRO A 17 -7.48 18.46 30.90
CA PRO A 17 -7.36 18.43 32.36
C PRO A 17 -6.65 17.14 32.79
N ALA A 18 -5.60 17.31 33.58
CA ALA A 18 -4.85 16.22 34.18
C ALA A 18 -5.67 15.59 35.32
N ASP A 19 -6.43 14.54 35.02
CA ASP A 19 -6.88 13.60 36.05
C ASP A 19 -6.85 12.16 35.52
N LEU A 20 -6.04 11.32 36.19
CA LEU A 20 -5.66 9.91 35.91
C LEU A 20 -4.57 9.67 34.84
N ILE A 21 -3.56 10.53 34.74
CA ILE A 21 -2.38 10.30 33.91
C ILE A 21 -1.43 9.31 34.60
N HIS A 22 -1.45 8.04 34.16
CA HIS A 22 -0.28 7.17 34.33
C HIS A 22 0.95 7.87 33.71
N ARG A 23 2.03 8.02 34.49
CA ARG A 23 3.30 8.52 33.96
C ARG A 23 3.89 7.48 33.01
N GLU A 24 4.32 7.90 31.82
CA GLU A 24 5.11 7.08 30.89
C GLU A 24 6.24 6.36 31.64
N ASP A 25 6.37 5.05 31.42
CA ASP A 25 7.21 4.17 32.25
C ASP A 25 8.70 4.52 32.14
N PHE A 26 9.20 4.67 30.91
CA PHE A 26 10.64 4.87 30.67
C PHE A 26 10.98 6.19 29.98
N LYS A 27 10.06 6.78 29.20
CA LYS A 27 10.32 7.99 28.38
C LYS A 27 11.56 7.81 27.49
N THR A 28 12.64 8.52 27.78
CA THR A 28 13.95 8.44 27.09
C THR A 28 14.99 7.59 27.85
N ASN A 29 14.61 6.95 28.95
CA ASN A 29 15.54 6.19 29.80
C ASN A 29 15.72 4.77 29.26
N GLU A 30 16.49 4.67 28.18
CA GLU A 30 16.77 3.43 27.46
C GLU A 30 17.47 2.38 28.34
N ALA A 31 18.34 2.79 29.26
CA ALA A 31 19.05 1.88 30.14
C ALA A 31 18.09 1.12 31.08
N ASP A 32 17.13 1.83 31.69
CA ASP A 32 16.13 1.18 32.55
C ASP A 32 15.13 0.35 31.74
N ALA A 33 14.78 0.79 30.52
CA ALA A 33 13.93 0.04 29.60
C ALA A 33 14.56 -1.29 29.19
N LYS A 34 15.84 -1.29 28.80
CA LYS A 34 16.63 -2.50 28.49
C LYS A 34 16.73 -3.45 29.68
N LYS A 35 17.01 -2.89 30.86
CA LYS A 35 17.06 -3.67 32.11
C LYS A 35 15.72 -4.33 32.40
N TRP A 36 14.62 -3.60 32.25
CA TRP A 36 13.28 -4.15 32.42
C TRP A 36 12.97 -5.26 31.40
N ALA A 37 13.24 -5.02 30.11
CA ALA A 37 13.02 -5.98 29.04
C ALA A 37 13.80 -7.28 29.27
N SER A 38 15.08 -7.18 29.64
CA SER A 38 15.95 -8.31 29.96
C SER A 38 15.45 -9.09 31.19
N MET A 39 15.12 -8.41 32.30
CA MET A 39 14.57 -9.06 33.49
C MET A 39 13.23 -9.75 33.20
N HIS A 40 12.38 -9.14 32.39
CA HIS A 40 11.07 -9.69 32.06
C HIS A 40 11.18 -10.91 31.13
N LEU A 41 12.11 -10.89 30.16
CA LEU A 41 12.37 -12.05 29.32
C LEU A 41 12.87 -13.25 30.13
N GLU A 42 13.78 -13.04 31.08
CA GLU A 42 14.28 -14.14 31.93
C GLU A 42 13.18 -14.75 32.81
N GLU A 43 12.17 -13.97 33.20
CA GLU A 43 10.98 -14.51 33.87
C GLU A 43 10.12 -15.32 32.90
N ILE A 44 9.86 -14.80 31.70
CA ILE A 44 9.06 -15.46 30.65
C ILE A 44 9.70 -16.79 30.24
N LYS A 45 11.03 -16.84 30.06
CA LYS A 45 11.78 -18.03 29.65
C LYS A 45 11.58 -19.23 30.58
N LYS A 46 11.22 -19.03 31.84
CA LYS A 46 10.88 -20.12 32.78
C LYS A 46 9.64 -20.92 32.36
N TYR A 47 8.81 -20.33 31.51
CA TYR A 47 7.54 -20.90 31.04
C TYR A 47 7.59 -21.34 29.58
N LEU A 48 8.53 -20.81 28.78
CA LEU A 48 8.64 -21.14 27.37
C LEU A 48 9.12 -22.57 27.15
N LYS A 49 8.52 -23.26 26.18
CA LYS A 49 9.03 -24.53 25.67
C LYS A 49 10.28 -24.27 24.80
N PRO A 50 11.17 -25.26 24.62
CA PRO A 50 12.36 -25.10 23.78
C PRO A 50 12.05 -24.58 22.35
N VAL A 51 10.97 -25.08 21.73
CA VAL A 51 10.53 -24.63 20.39
C VAL A 51 10.01 -23.19 20.36
N GLU A 52 9.42 -22.72 21.46
CA GLU A 52 8.93 -21.34 21.62
C GLU A 52 10.11 -20.38 21.84
N THR A 53 11.10 -20.78 22.65
CA THR A 53 12.36 -20.05 22.82
C THR A 53 13.11 -19.92 21.50
N GLN A 54 13.28 -21.01 20.76
CA GLN A 54 13.93 -20.98 19.44
C GLN A 54 13.17 -20.07 18.46
N SER A 55 11.85 -20.13 18.44
CA SER A 55 11.04 -19.28 17.53
C SER A 55 11.17 -17.79 17.86
N LEU A 56 11.33 -17.43 19.13
CA LEU A 56 11.61 -16.07 19.58
C LEU A 56 13.03 -15.62 19.21
N GLU A 57 14.04 -16.50 19.38
CA GLU A 57 15.41 -16.23 18.93
C GLU A 57 15.46 -15.99 17.41
N GLU A 58 14.76 -16.81 16.62
CA GLU A 58 14.64 -16.64 15.16
C GLU A 58 13.77 -15.44 14.75
N LEU A 59 12.91 -14.91 15.64
CA LEU A 59 12.20 -13.65 15.43
C LEU A 59 13.13 -12.44 15.63
N ASN A 60 14.03 -12.52 16.62
CA ASN A 60 15.04 -11.50 16.91
C ASN A 60 16.15 -11.46 15.87
N GLU A 61 16.68 -12.64 15.53
CA GLU A 61 17.82 -12.84 14.64
C GLU A 61 17.42 -13.81 13.52
N PRO A 62 16.68 -13.33 12.51
CA PRO A 62 16.16 -14.20 11.47
C PRO A 62 17.28 -14.73 10.57
N LYS A 63 17.20 -16.02 10.23
CA LYS A 63 18.15 -16.70 9.32
C LYS A 63 18.06 -16.21 7.86
N GLU A 64 16.91 -15.67 7.49
CA GLU A 64 16.63 -15.08 6.17
C GLU A 64 16.32 -13.59 6.37
N PRO A 65 16.66 -12.71 5.40
CA PRO A 65 16.39 -11.28 5.53
C PRO A 65 14.92 -10.99 5.87
N GLY A 66 14.70 -10.44 7.07
CA GLY A 66 13.38 -10.08 7.61
C GLY A 66 12.54 -11.21 8.21
N GLY A 67 12.93 -12.48 8.00
CA GLY A 67 12.30 -13.66 8.61
C GLY A 67 10.78 -13.74 8.46
N ILE A 68 10.13 -14.30 9.49
CA ILE A 68 8.67 -14.45 9.53
C ILE A 68 7.93 -13.12 9.41
N ASN A 69 8.43 -12.05 10.05
CA ASN A 69 7.76 -10.75 10.03
C ASN A 69 7.71 -10.15 8.62
N LYS A 70 8.74 -10.37 7.80
CA LYS A 70 8.69 -9.98 6.38
C LYS A 70 7.60 -10.74 5.65
N LEU A 71 7.55 -12.07 5.79
CA LEU A 71 6.54 -12.87 5.10
C LEU A 71 5.11 -12.52 5.57
N LEU A 72 4.92 -12.29 6.88
CA LEU A 72 3.62 -11.86 7.41
C LEU A 72 3.18 -10.50 6.87
N ARG A 73 4.07 -9.52 6.73
CA ARG A 73 3.73 -8.26 6.05
C ARG A 73 3.35 -8.49 4.59
N GLU A 74 4.14 -9.29 3.89
CA GLU A 74 3.96 -9.60 2.47
C GLU A 74 2.63 -10.33 2.20
N THR A 75 2.20 -11.21 3.11
CA THR A 75 0.94 -11.96 2.98
C THR A 75 -0.22 -11.36 3.78
N GLY A 76 -0.03 -10.24 4.46
CA GLY A 76 -1.03 -9.61 5.34
C GLY A 76 -1.46 -10.46 6.53
N GLY A 77 -0.53 -11.26 7.06
CA GLY A 77 -0.72 -12.09 8.25
C GLY A 77 -1.30 -13.47 7.96
N ASP A 78 -1.68 -13.72 6.71
CA ASP A 78 -2.30 -14.96 6.23
C ASP A 78 -1.31 -15.74 5.36
N LEU A 79 -0.62 -16.72 5.95
CA LEU A 79 0.41 -17.49 5.24
C LEU A 79 -0.17 -18.40 4.14
N ASP A 80 -1.48 -18.64 4.13
CA ASP A 80 -2.16 -19.38 3.05
C ASP A 80 -2.15 -18.59 1.73
N ARG A 81 -1.93 -17.27 1.78
CA ARG A 81 -1.81 -16.43 0.58
C ARG A 81 -0.46 -16.48 -0.10
N LEU A 82 0.55 -17.13 0.50
CA LEU A 82 1.77 -17.45 -0.23
C LEU A 82 1.38 -18.37 -1.38
N PRO A 83 1.51 -17.96 -2.65
CA PRO A 83 1.13 -18.84 -3.76
C PRO A 83 2.13 -19.99 -3.80
N ILE A 84 1.66 -21.18 -3.43
CA ILE A 84 2.48 -22.41 -3.41
C ILE A 84 2.18 -23.32 -4.59
N ALA A 85 1.06 -23.16 -5.28
CA ALA A 85 0.62 -24.05 -6.36
C ALA A 85 0.29 -23.25 -7.63
N ASP A 86 0.61 -23.83 -8.79
CA ASP A 86 0.19 -23.31 -10.09
C ASP A 86 -1.30 -23.58 -10.39
N ASP A 87 -1.77 -23.07 -11.53
CA ASP A 87 -3.16 -23.23 -11.99
C ASP A 87 -3.57 -24.70 -12.21
N ALA A 88 -2.59 -25.62 -12.32
CA ALA A 88 -2.82 -27.06 -12.43
C ALA A 88 -2.81 -27.78 -11.07
N GLY A 89 -2.63 -27.03 -9.96
CA GLY A 89 -2.52 -27.55 -8.60
C GLY A 89 -1.17 -28.16 -8.28
N LYS A 90 -0.14 -27.94 -9.11
CA LYS A 90 1.20 -28.44 -8.85
C LYS A 90 1.92 -27.49 -7.89
N GLU A 91 2.30 -28.03 -6.74
CA GLU A 91 3.00 -27.28 -5.70
C GLU A 91 4.50 -27.10 -6.00
N ASP A 92 5.03 -25.93 -5.65
CA ASP A 92 6.46 -25.67 -5.55
C ASP A 92 6.94 -26.12 -4.15
N PRO A 93 7.86 -27.10 -4.08
CA PRO A 93 8.27 -27.68 -2.80
C PRO A 93 9.02 -26.69 -1.90
N THR A 94 9.74 -25.72 -2.49
CA THR A 94 10.50 -24.73 -1.72
C THR A 94 9.57 -23.72 -1.07
N LEU A 95 8.56 -23.24 -1.81
CA LEU A 95 7.53 -22.35 -1.25
C LEU A 95 6.66 -23.06 -0.21
N LEU A 96 6.33 -24.34 -0.42
CA LEU A 96 5.60 -25.14 0.57
C LEU A 96 6.41 -25.34 1.86
N GLU A 97 7.69 -25.72 1.76
CA GLU A 97 8.57 -25.86 2.93
C GLU A 97 8.68 -24.54 3.70
N ARG A 98 8.84 -23.42 2.97
CA ARG A 98 8.88 -22.09 3.55
C ARG A 98 7.58 -21.72 4.28
N LYS A 99 6.42 -22.03 3.69
CA LYS A 99 5.10 -21.84 4.31
C LYS A 99 5.00 -22.58 5.63
N LEU A 100 5.22 -23.90 5.61
CA LEU A 100 5.08 -24.77 6.79
C LEU A 100 6.02 -24.36 7.93
N LYS A 101 7.28 -24.05 7.61
CA LYS A 101 8.26 -23.53 8.57
C LYS A 101 7.73 -22.27 9.29
N TYR A 102 7.22 -21.30 8.53
CA TYR A 102 6.74 -20.04 9.11
C TYR A 102 5.39 -20.18 9.79
N GLU A 103 4.53 -21.12 9.40
CA GLU A 103 3.30 -21.46 10.13
C GLU A 103 3.60 -22.02 11.52
N GLU A 104 4.55 -22.97 11.62
CA GLU A 104 5.01 -23.52 12.89
C GLU A 104 5.59 -22.42 13.78
N GLN A 105 6.49 -21.60 13.22
CA GLN A 105 7.09 -20.48 13.95
C GLN A 105 6.02 -19.46 14.40
N GLN A 106 5.04 -19.12 13.56
CA GLN A 106 3.94 -18.21 13.92
C GLN A 106 3.16 -18.76 15.12
N GLN A 107 2.83 -20.06 15.08
CA GLN A 107 2.06 -20.69 16.14
C GLN A 107 2.84 -20.76 17.45
N HIS A 108 4.15 -21.05 17.39
CA HIS A 108 5.01 -21.05 18.57
C HIS A 108 5.12 -19.67 19.22
N ILE A 109 5.28 -18.59 18.44
CA ILE A 109 5.30 -17.21 18.97
C ILE A 109 3.93 -16.84 19.55
N ARG A 110 2.82 -17.23 18.90
CA ARG A 110 1.46 -17.01 19.41
C ARG A 110 1.22 -17.74 20.74
N ASN A 111 1.74 -18.96 20.90
CA ASN A 111 1.68 -19.72 22.14
C ASN A 111 2.49 -19.04 23.25
N ALA A 112 3.70 -18.55 22.92
CA ALA A 112 4.55 -17.81 23.85
C ALA A 112 3.83 -16.54 24.37
N LEU A 113 3.19 -15.77 23.49
CA LEU A 113 2.33 -14.63 23.86
C LEU A 113 1.01 -15.03 24.56
N GLY A 114 0.78 -16.33 24.82
CA GLY A 114 -0.37 -16.85 25.55
C GLY A 114 -0.12 -17.01 27.06
N TYR A 115 1.14 -17.05 27.50
CA TYR A 115 1.46 -17.22 28.93
C TYR A 115 1.11 -15.96 29.73
N ASN A 116 0.54 -16.13 30.92
CA ASN A 116 0.22 -15.00 31.81
C ASN A 116 1.45 -14.15 32.19
N ALA A 117 2.65 -14.75 32.21
CA ALA A 117 3.90 -14.06 32.48
C ALA A 117 4.24 -12.97 31.45
N THR A 118 3.68 -13.04 30.23
CA THR A 118 3.88 -12.06 29.16
C THR A 118 2.98 -10.83 29.27
N LYS A 119 2.00 -10.84 30.18
CA LYS A 119 1.01 -9.77 30.27
C LYS A 119 1.58 -8.55 30.98
N THR A 120 1.42 -7.37 30.40
CA THR A 120 1.78 -6.12 31.07
C THR A 120 0.99 -5.94 32.37
N PRO A 121 1.65 -5.62 33.50
CA PRO A 121 0.97 -5.53 34.79
C PRO A 121 0.08 -4.28 34.90
N ASN A 122 0.42 -3.23 34.16
CA ASN A 122 -0.28 -1.95 34.09
C ASN A 122 -0.39 -1.48 32.63
N ARG A 123 -1.11 -0.38 32.42
CA ARG A 123 -1.00 0.40 31.17
C ARG A 123 0.47 0.78 30.95
N MET A 124 0.94 0.62 29.73
CA MET A 124 2.33 0.90 29.33
C MET A 124 2.34 1.76 28.06
N PHE A 125 3.32 2.64 27.91
CA PHE A 125 3.56 3.34 26.65
C PHE A 125 4.81 2.79 25.97
N VAL A 126 4.68 2.54 24.67
CA VAL A 126 5.76 2.06 23.79
C VAL A 126 5.85 2.94 22.56
N TYR A 127 6.96 2.85 21.84
CA TYR A 127 7.30 3.76 20.75
C TYR A 127 7.69 2.99 19.52
N MET A 128 7.28 3.50 18.36
CA MET A 128 7.57 2.87 17.08
C MET A 128 7.86 3.96 16.04
N PRO A 129 9.11 4.03 15.52
CA PRO A 129 9.39 4.89 14.39
C PRO A 129 8.83 4.28 13.10
N ALA A 130 8.42 5.14 12.17
CA ALA A 130 8.06 4.74 10.82
C ALA A 130 8.77 5.63 9.78
N GLU A 131 9.21 4.99 8.71
CA GLU A 131 9.80 5.65 7.55
C GLU A 131 8.70 6.31 6.70
N VAL A 132 9.00 7.43 6.05
CA VAL A 132 8.04 8.14 5.17
C VAL A 132 7.57 7.28 4.00
N ASN A 133 8.43 6.40 3.48
CA ASN A 133 8.07 5.51 2.37
C ASN A 133 6.91 4.55 2.71
N THR A 134 6.66 4.28 4.00
CA THR A 134 5.58 3.39 4.46
C THR A 134 4.18 3.95 4.21
N ILE A 135 4.06 5.24 3.85
CA ILE A 135 2.80 5.88 3.42
C ILE A 135 2.79 6.21 1.92
N SER A 136 3.61 5.53 1.12
CA SER A 136 3.75 5.81 -0.31
C SER A 136 4.14 7.26 -0.62
N LYS A 137 4.90 7.93 0.26
CA LYS A 137 5.46 9.27 0.02
C LYS A 137 6.98 9.20 -0.05
N LYS A 138 7.58 10.14 -0.78
CA LYS A 138 9.02 10.35 -0.73
C LYS A 138 9.38 11.29 0.40
N LEU A 139 10.60 11.16 0.91
CA LEU A 139 11.08 12.03 1.99
C LEU A 139 11.06 13.50 1.56
N GLU A 140 11.43 13.79 0.31
CA GLU A 140 11.52 15.16 -0.24
C GLU A 140 10.15 15.83 -0.34
N ASP A 141 9.08 15.05 -0.53
CA ASP A 141 7.70 15.57 -0.53
C ASP A 141 7.19 15.76 0.91
N PHE A 142 7.83 15.10 1.88
CA PHE A 142 7.44 15.09 3.28
C PHE A 142 8.08 16.22 4.10
N VAL A 143 9.26 16.69 3.68
CA VAL A 143 10.03 17.75 4.34
C VAL A 143 10.01 19.04 3.54
N ASP A 144 10.26 20.17 4.20
CA ASP A 144 10.35 21.47 3.54
C ASP A 144 11.55 21.53 2.58
N THR A 145 11.34 22.07 1.38
CA THR A 145 12.36 22.10 0.32
C THR A 145 13.50 23.08 0.63
N GLU A 146 13.24 24.16 1.36
CA GLU A 146 14.25 25.16 1.74
C GLU A 146 14.98 24.73 3.02
N ASN A 147 14.29 24.04 3.93
CA ASN A 147 14.86 23.52 5.17
C ASN A 147 14.38 22.07 5.45
N PRO A 148 15.14 21.05 5.01
CA PRO A 148 14.80 19.63 5.18
C PRO A 148 14.67 19.13 6.64
N ASN A 149 14.98 19.99 7.62
CA ASN A 149 14.74 19.69 9.03
C ASN A 149 13.27 19.94 9.45
N LEU A 150 12.49 20.65 8.65
CA LEU A 150 11.08 20.96 8.93
C LEU A 150 10.16 20.03 8.13
N ILE A 151 8.98 19.74 8.67
CA ILE A 151 7.94 19.02 7.94
C ILE A 151 7.27 19.99 6.95
N ASN A 152 6.99 19.52 5.74
CA ASN A 152 6.27 20.31 4.75
C ASN A 152 4.83 20.59 5.25
N LEU A 153 4.44 21.86 5.30
CA LEU A 153 3.12 22.28 5.79
C LEU A 153 1.95 21.66 5.00
N ASP A 154 2.13 21.37 3.72
CA ASP A 154 1.07 20.76 2.90
C ASP A 154 0.85 19.29 3.24
N VAL A 155 1.88 18.61 3.78
CA VAL A 155 1.74 17.26 4.34
C VAL A 155 0.81 17.30 5.55
N LEU A 156 1.02 18.24 6.47
CA LEU A 156 0.18 18.36 7.67
C LEU A 156 -1.29 18.66 7.35
N LYS A 157 -1.59 19.31 6.22
CA LYS A 157 -2.97 19.59 5.79
C LYS A 157 -3.65 18.39 5.13
N THR A 158 -2.88 17.48 4.54
CA THR A 158 -3.39 16.41 3.68
C THR A 158 -3.24 15.02 4.29
N PHE A 159 -2.39 14.88 5.31
CA PHE A 159 -2.18 13.62 5.98
C PHE A 159 -3.32 13.34 6.96
N ASN A 160 -4.29 12.55 6.50
CA ASN A 160 -5.35 12.00 7.35
C ASN A 160 -4.96 10.59 7.79
N TYR A 161 -4.95 10.33 9.10
CA TYR A 161 -4.61 9.03 9.65
C TYR A 161 -5.39 8.75 10.93
N ASP A 162 -6.25 7.74 10.89
CA ASP A 162 -7.18 7.38 11.95
C ASP A 162 -6.91 5.98 12.53
N TYR A 163 -6.44 5.04 11.71
CA TYR A 163 -6.01 3.72 12.16
C TYR A 163 -4.99 3.05 11.24
N GLY A 164 -4.29 2.08 11.83
CA GLY A 164 -3.37 1.17 11.16
C GLY A 164 -3.61 -0.28 11.52
N LEU A 165 -3.28 -1.18 10.59
CA LEU A 165 -3.30 -2.62 10.82
C LEU A 165 -1.87 -3.15 10.92
N THR A 166 -1.65 -4.19 11.71
CA THR A 166 -0.36 -4.87 11.79
C THR A 166 -0.54 -6.35 11.54
N SER A 167 0.18 -6.85 10.55
CA SER A 167 0.07 -8.24 10.08
C SER A 167 1.13 -9.14 10.70
N GLU A 168 2.27 -8.54 11.03
CA GLU A 168 3.41 -9.14 11.66
C GLU A 168 3.35 -9.08 13.19
N PHE A 169 4.33 -9.70 13.85
CA PHE A 169 4.59 -9.44 15.26
C PHE A 169 5.22 -8.06 15.39
N LEU A 170 4.39 -7.05 15.72
CA LEU A 170 4.78 -5.64 15.75
C LEU A 170 5.93 -5.44 16.73
N ALA A 171 7.06 -4.95 16.22
CA ALA A 171 8.22 -4.59 17.03
C ALA A 171 8.10 -3.14 17.49
N VAL A 172 8.04 -2.94 18.80
CA VAL A 172 7.95 -1.63 19.45
C VAL A 172 9.06 -1.50 20.48
N THR A 173 9.42 -0.28 20.86
CA THR A 173 10.45 0.00 21.87
C THR A 173 9.81 0.50 23.17
N ALA A 174 10.28 0.03 24.32
CA ALA A 174 9.76 0.47 25.61
C ALA A 174 10.15 1.92 25.95
N SER A 175 11.18 2.47 25.31
CA SER A 175 11.61 3.86 25.42
C SER A 175 11.74 4.51 24.04
N HIS A 176 11.54 5.83 23.94
CA HIS A 176 11.81 6.55 22.70
C HIS A 176 13.27 6.99 22.66
N LYS A 177 13.94 6.70 21.54
CA LYS A 177 15.31 7.09 21.31
C LYS A 177 15.39 8.56 20.90
N LYS A 178 16.31 9.31 21.50
CA LYS A 178 16.64 10.67 21.03
C LYS A 178 17.43 10.68 19.72
N THR A 179 17.96 9.52 19.32
CA THR A 179 18.89 9.34 18.20
C THR A 179 18.22 8.95 16.89
N TYR A 180 16.89 8.76 16.83
CA TYR A 180 16.22 8.45 15.56
C TYR A 180 16.62 9.44 14.43
N ALA A 181 16.86 10.71 14.78
CA ALA A 181 17.34 11.76 13.87
C ALA A 181 18.68 11.53 13.19
N ASN A 182 19.51 10.64 13.74
CA ASN A 182 20.87 10.37 13.31
C ASN A 182 21.05 8.96 12.74
N GLU A 183 20.05 8.08 12.91
CA GLU A 183 20.14 6.66 12.51
C GLU A 183 19.58 6.46 11.09
N ASP A 184 18.47 7.12 10.74
CA ASP A 184 17.89 7.06 9.40
C ASP A 184 17.16 8.36 9.05
N GLU A 185 17.53 8.98 7.93
CA GLU A 185 16.90 10.21 7.47
C GLU A 185 15.46 10.01 6.97
N ASN A 186 15.07 8.78 6.62
CA ASN A 186 13.72 8.46 6.16
C ASN A 186 12.69 8.37 7.31
N ILE A 187 13.14 8.26 8.56
CA ILE A 187 12.24 8.27 9.71
C ILE A 187 11.80 9.71 10.00
N ARG A 188 10.50 10.00 9.79
CA ARG A 188 9.85 11.28 10.13
C ARG A 188 8.49 11.13 10.80
N ILE A 189 8.05 9.89 11.05
CA ILE A 189 6.80 9.58 11.74
C ILE A 189 7.15 8.79 12.99
N LEU A 190 6.56 9.17 14.12
CA LEU A 190 6.80 8.53 15.40
C LEU A 190 5.47 8.24 16.09
N PHE A 191 5.27 6.97 16.41
CA PHE A 191 4.10 6.53 17.14
C PHE A 191 4.46 6.44 18.62
N LYS A 192 3.58 7.01 19.45
CA LYS A 192 3.47 6.68 20.87
C LYS A 192 2.24 5.81 21.04
N VAL A 193 2.46 4.54 21.28
CA VAL A 193 1.41 3.54 21.37
C VAL A 193 1.14 3.24 22.84
N GLU A 194 -0.11 3.41 23.24
CA GLU A 194 -0.60 2.90 24.51
C GLU A 194 -0.92 1.41 24.41
N LEU A 195 -0.32 0.64 25.31
CA LEU A 195 -0.69 -0.75 25.57
C LEU A 195 -1.63 -0.81 26.78
N PRO A 196 -2.88 -1.29 26.61
CA PRO A 196 -3.77 -1.56 27.73
C PRO A 196 -3.14 -2.54 28.73
N LYS A 197 -3.56 -2.44 30.00
CA LYS A 197 -3.16 -3.42 31.02
C LYS A 197 -3.52 -4.83 30.57
N GLY A 198 -2.58 -5.77 30.76
CA GLY A 198 -2.78 -7.16 30.40
C GLY A 198 -2.48 -7.49 28.94
N THR A 199 -2.03 -6.51 28.16
CA THR A 199 -1.53 -6.74 26.79
C THR A 199 -0.33 -7.70 26.84
N PRO A 200 -0.35 -8.82 26.10
CA PRO A 200 0.81 -9.70 26.02
C PRO A 200 1.96 -9.05 25.24
N VAL A 201 3.17 -9.08 25.81
CA VAL A 201 4.41 -8.59 25.20
C VAL A 201 5.49 -9.66 25.32
N LEU A 202 6.26 -9.88 24.26
CA LEU A 202 7.49 -10.68 24.31
C LEU A 202 8.70 -9.75 24.15
N PRO A 203 9.51 -9.53 25.19
CA PRO A 203 10.74 -8.77 25.03
C PRO A 203 11.74 -9.52 24.15
N ALA A 204 12.44 -8.81 23.26
CA ALA A 204 13.54 -9.35 22.48
C ALA A 204 14.67 -9.86 23.38
N GLY A 205 14.94 -9.13 24.47
CA GLY A 205 15.99 -9.43 25.44
C GLY A 205 17.36 -8.90 25.07
N GLY A 206 18.38 -9.36 25.81
CA GLY A 206 19.75 -8.89 25.66
C GLY A 206 19.90 -7.41 26.01
N ASP A 207 20.58 -6.66 25.15
CA ASP A 207 20.82 -5.22 25.27
C ASP A 207 19.79 -4.38 24.49
N SER A 208 18.59 -4.92 24.29
CA SER A 208 17.48 -4.30 23.55
C SER A 208 16.27 -4.02 24.45
N ASP A 209 15.58 -2.90 24.20
CA ASP A 209 14.29 -2.57 24.79
C ASP A 209 13.11 -2.86 23.84
N THR A 210 13.35 -3.61 22.76
CA THR A 210 12.33 -4.06 21.81
C THR A 210 11.39 -5.06 22.47
N LEU A 211 10.09 -4.87 22.23
CA LEU A 211 8.99 -5.75 22.59
C LEU A 211 8.23 -6.15 21.33
N TYR A 212 7.81 -7.41 21.25
CA TYR A 212 6.95 -7.92 20.20
C TYR A 212 5.51 -8.04 20.70
N LEU A 213 4.59 -7.48 19.92
CA LEU A 213 3.16 -7.59 20.11
C LEU A 213 2.58 -8.59 19.12
N LYS A 214 1.37 -9.08 19.40
CA LYS A 214 0.60 -9.82 18.39
C LYS A 214 0.21 -8.87 17.23
N PRO A 215 -0.07 -9.43 16.04
CA PRO A 215 -0.84 -8.72 15.03
C PRO A 215 -2.12 -8.13 15.63
N GLY A 216 -2.44 -6.90 15.25
CA GLY A 216 -3.56 -6.16 15.82
C GLY A 216 -3.77 -4.83 15.11
N GLU A 217 -4.34 -3.88 15.84
CA GLU A 217 -4.70 -2.57 15.28
C GLU A 217 -4.12 -1.45 16.13
N LEU A 218 -3.79 -0.34 15.48
CA LEU A 218 -3.45 0.92 16.12
C LEU A 218 -4.54 1.93 15.81
N VAL A 219 -5.23 2.42 16.84
CA VAL A 219 -6.29 3.42 16.71
C VAL A 219 -5.80 4.76 17.24
N VAL A 220 -5.87 5.81 16.44
CA VAL A 220 -5.43 7.16 16.81
C VAL A 220 -6.42 7.76 17.81
N TYR A 221 -5.92 8.43 18.84
CA TYR A 221 -6.77 9.05 19.87
C TYR A 221 -7.60 10.21 19.36
N ASP A 222 -6.97 11.08 18.57
CA ASP A 222 -7.58 12.21 17.92
C ASP A 222 -7.01 12.32 16.50
N PRO A 223 -7.70 11.79 15.48
CA PRO A 223 -7.23 11.87 14.09
C PRO A 223 -7.14 13.32 13.59
N ASP A 224 -7.75 14.27 14.31
CA ASP A 224 -7.80 15.69 13.96
C ASP A 224 -6.65 16.50 14.58
N ASP A 225 -5.87 15.92 15.51
CA ASP A 225 -4.79 16.58 16.27
C ASP A 225 -3.45 15.86 16.13
N LEU A 226 -2.97 15.70 14.89
CA LEU A 226 -1.59 15.28 14.64
C LEU A 226 -0.62 16.36 15.09
N THR A 227 0.32 15.99 15.96
CA THR A 227 1.27 16.95 16.55
C THR A 227 2.62 16.86 15.87
N VAL A 228 3.35 18.00 15.81
CA VAL A 228 4.75 18.03 15.38
C VAL A 228 5.63 18.17 16.60
N THR A 229 6.66 17.33 16.70
CA THR A 229 7.67 17.39 17.76
C THR A 229 9.06 17.59 17.17
N ILE A 230 9.99 18.12 17.97
CA ILE A 230 11.37 18.40 17.54
C ILE A 230 12.34 17.50 18.30
N MET A 231 13.13 16.72 17.58
CA MET A 231 14.20 15.89 18.12
C MET A 231 15.47 16.01 17.28
N GLY A 232 16.60 16.20 17.94
CA GLY A 232 17.89 16.35 17.24
C GLY A 232 17.92 17.53 16.26
N GLY A 233 17.05 18.54 16.43
CA GLY A 233 16.93 19.68 15.52
C GLY A 233 16.07 19.42 14.27
N LYS A 234 15.42 18.26 14.17
CA LYS A 234 14.49 17.88 13.09
C LYS A 234 13.06 17.76 13.62
N GLU A 235 12.09 18.10 12.79
CA GLU A 235 10.66 17.93 13.05
C GLU A 235 10.19 16.52 12.67
N TYR A 236 9.24 16.01 13.45
CA TYR A 236 8.62 14.70 13.29
C TYR A 236 7.12 14.82 13.48
N ILE A 237 6.33 14.08 12.69
CA ILE A 237 4.93 13.86 13.00
C ILE A 237 4.84 12.87 14.16
N TRP A 238 4.16 13.28 15.22
CA TRP A 238 3.94 12.50 16.43
C TRP A 238 2.49 12.04 16.49
N ILE A 239 2.31 10.72 16.54
CA ILE A 239 1.01 10.06 16.50
C ILE A 239 0.79 9.35 17.83
N ASP A 240 -0.18 9.86 18.61
CA ASP A 240 -0.64 9.20 19.81
C ASP A 240 -1.73 8.17 19.46
N ALA A 241 -1.43 6.90 19.67
CA ALA A 241 -2.31 5.79 19.30
C ALA A 241 -2.52 4.81 20.45
N LYS A 242 -3.55 3.97 20.33
CA LYS A 242 -3.86 2.87 21.24
C LYS A 242 -3.76 1.55 20.49
N TYR A 243 -3.07 0.58 21.08
CA TYR A 243 -3.07 -0.78 20.59
C TYR A 243 -4.38 -1.49 20.96
N VAL A 244 -5.04 -2.07 19.97
CA VAL A 244 -6.25 -2.88 20.11
C VAL A 244 -5.94 -4.29 19.62
N SER A 245 -6.15 -5.27 20.49
CA SER A 245 -6.01 -6.68 20.13
C SER A 245 -7.31 -7.16 19.47
N PRO A 246 -7.25 -8.06 18.46
CA PRO A 246 -8.43 -8.55 17.72
C PRO A 246 -9.54 -9.22 18.56
N GLN A 247 -9.29 -9.50 19.84
CA GLN A 247 -10.22 -10.20 20.74
C GLN A 247 -11.07 -9.25 21.60
N ASN A 248 -10.84 -7.93 21.54
CA ASN A 248 -11.58 -6.95 22.33
C ASN A 248 -12.65 -6.24 21.47
N GLU A 249 -13.88 -6.74 21.60
CA GLU A 249 -15.20 -6.12 21.37
C GLU A 249 -15.24 -4.73 20.69
N GLY A 250 -15.66 -4.68 19.43
CA GLY A 250 -16.49 -3.58 18.90
C GLY A 250 -15.84 -2.54 17.97
N LEU A 251 -14.55 -2.67 17.65
CA LEU A 251 -13.85 -1.80 16.69
C LEU A 251 -12.99 -2.69 15.77
N ASP A 252 -13.61 -3.54 14.93
CA ASP A 252 -12.85 -4.26 13.91
C ASP A 252 -12.66 -3.32 12.72
N LYS A 253 -11.48 -2.72 12.58
CA LYS A 253 -11.21 -1.78 11.47
C LYS A 253 -11.26 -2.47 10.10
N LYS A 254 -11.25 -3.81 10.06
CA LYS A 254 -11.55 -4.56 8.84
C LYS A 254 -13.01 -4.43 8.42
N ASP A 255 -13.94 -4.27 9.36
CA ASP A 255 -15.34 -3.99 9.05
C ASP A 255 -15.52 -2.61 8.41
N GLU A 256 -14.69 -1.62 8.78
CA GLU A 256 -14.68 -0.30 8.12
C GLU A 256 -14.16 -0.39 6.68
N ILE A 257 -13.12 -1.17 6.42
CA ILE A 257 -12.63 -1.44 5.06
C ILE A 257 -13.70 -2.18 4.25
N ALA A 258 -14.37 -3.18 4.84
CA ALA A 258 -15.45 -3.91 4.18
C ALA A 258 -16.66 -3.02 3.90
N THR A 259 -17.01 -2.12 4.80
CA THR A 259 -18.08 -1.13 4.60
C THR A 259 -17.73 -0.18 3.45
N PHE A 260 -16.51 0.36 3.44
CA PHE A 260 -16.02 1.18 2.33
C PHE A 260 -16.02 0.42 1.00
N GLN A 261 -15.62 -0.86 1.00
CA GLN A 261 -15.71 -1.73 -0.18
C GLN A 261 -17.13 -1.82 -0.73
N GLY A 262 -18.11 -2.06 0.15
CA GLY A 262 -19.52 -2.11 -0.23
C GLY A 262 -19.99 -0.79 -0.84
N GLU A 263 -19.69 0.34 -0.18
CA GLU A 263 -20.05 1.68 -0.64
C GLU A 263 -19.41 2.03 -1.98
N ALA A 264 -18.11 1.77 -2.14
CA ALA A 264 -17.38 2.05 -3.37
C ALA A 264 -17.95 1.27 -4.57
N ASN A 265 -18.29 -0.01 -4.38
CA ASN A 265 -18.93 -0.82 -5.42
C ASN A 265 -20.31 -0.28 -5.79
N ILE A 266 -21.14 0.07 -4.81
CA ILE A 266 -22.48 0.63 -5.04
C ILE A 266 -22.39 1.96 -5.79
N GLU A 267 -21.57 2.89 -5.30
CA GLU A 267 -21.46 4.23 -5.90
C GLU A 267 -20.79 4.19 -7.26
N TRP A 268 -19.83 3.29 -7.51
CA TRP A 268 -19.25 3.10 -8.85
C TRP A 268 -20.29 2.63 -9.86
N LEU A 269 -21.03 1.57 -9.56
CA LEU A 269 -22.05 1.02 -10.46
C LEU A 269 -23.17 2.03 -10.71
N LYS A 270 -23.58 2.76 -9.67
CA LYS A 270 -24.57 3.83 -9.76
C LYS A 270 -24.07 4.99 -10.61
N ALA A 271 -22.83 5.44 -10.41
CA ALA A 271 -22.23 6.51 -11.20
C ALA A 271 -22.21 6.14 -12.68
N LEU A 272 -21.93 4.88 -13.01
CA LEU A 272 -21.87 4.37 -14.38
C LEU A 272 -23.22 3.91 -14.93
N GLU A 273 -24.33 4.00 -14.19
CA GLU A 273 -25.65 3.50 -14.61
C GLU A 273 -25.65 1.99 -14.97
N VAL A 274 -24.89 1.19 -14.23
CA VAL A 274 -24.82 -0.27 -14.37
C VAL A 274 -25.73 -0.92 -13.34
N ALA A 275 -26.79 -1.58 -13.79
CA ALA A 275 -27.71 -2.31 -12.93
C ALA A 275 -27.12 -3.68 -12.51
N SER A 276 -26.24 -3.68 -11.52
CA SER A 276 -25.61 -4.88 -10.96
C SER A 276 -25.46 -4.77 -9.44
N LYS A 277 -25.27 -5.91 -8.78
CA LYS A 277 -24.84 -6.01 -7.36
C LYS A 277 -23.46 -6.67 -7.23
N TYR A 278 -22.75 -6.81 -8.35
CA TYR A 278 -21.44 -7.45 -8.39
C TYR A 278 -20.41 -6.61 -7.62
N GLU A 279 -19.61 -7.27 -6.79
CA GLU A 279 -18.48 -6.64 -6.09
C GLU A 279 -17.25 -6.68 -7.01
N LEU A 280 -17.10 -5.62 -7.80
CA LEU A 280 -15.98 -5.42 -8.71
C LEU A 280 -14.69 -5.11 -7.95
N PHE A 281 -14.76 -4.19 -6.98
CA PHE A 281 -13.60 -3.76 -6.20
C PHE A 281 -13.43 -4.59 -4.95
N GLN A 282 -12.19 -4.98 -4.70
CA GLN A 282 -11.74 -5.61 -3.47
C GLN A 282 -10.61 -4.78 -2.86
N PHE A 283 -10.75 -4.41 -1.59
CA PHE A 283 -9.74 -3.66 -0.83
C PHE A 283 -9.04 -4.59 0.15
N ASP A 284 -7.75 -4.82 -0.07
CA ASP A 284 -6.95 -5.78 0.70
C ASP A 284 -5.79 -5.06 1.39
N PHE A 285 -6.12 -4.34 2.46
CA PHE A 285 -5.16 -3.60 3.28
C PHE A 285 -4.86 -4.31 4.58
N SER A 286 -3.62 -4.17 5.04
CA SER A 286 -3.08 -4.94 6.16
C SER A 286 -1.87 -4.31 6.85
N GLY A 287 -1.45 -3.16 6.35
CA GLY A 287 -0.32 -2.38 6.82
C GLY A 287 -0.74 -1.23 7.74
N LEU A 288 0.30 -0.60 8.29
CA LEU A 288 0.21 0.41 9.33
C LEU A 288 -0.58 1.66 8.91
N PHE A 289 -0.80 1.86 7.60
CA PHE A 289 -1.44 3.05 7.04
C PHE A 289 -2.74 2.78 6.28
N ALA A 290 -3.36 1.62 6.52
CA ALA A 290 -4.61 1.20 5.90
C ALA A 290 -5.74 2.26 5.99
N GLY A 291 -5.87 2.98 7.10
CA GLY A 291 -6.90 4.03 7.25
C GLY A 291 -6.69 5.20 6.30
N ALA A 292 -5.46 5.67 6.16
CA ALA A 292 -5.11 6.75 5.23
C ALA A 292 -5.33 6.34 3.77
N GLU A 293 -5.06 5.08 3.42
CA GLU A 293 -5.19 4.53 2.06
C GLU A 293 -6.61 4.61 1.50
N VAL A 294 -7.60 4.36 2.36
CA VAL A 294 -9.02 4.39 1.99
C VAL A 294 -9.44 5.76 1.45
N ASP A 295 -9.01 6.85 2.09
CA ASP A 295 -9.37 8.21 1.68
C ASP A 295 -8.77 8.58 0.32
N PHE A 296 -7.52 8.18 0.07
CA PHE A 296 -6.87 8.44 -1.23
C PHE A 296 -7.56 7.72 -2.38
N ILE A 297 -8.03 6.49 -2.14
CA ILE A 297 -8.78 5.72 -3.13
C ILE A 297 -10.13 6.37 -3.41
N ALA A 298 -10.83 6.82 -2.36
CA ALA A 298 -12.10 7.52 -2.51
C ALA A 298 -11.95 8.76 -3.41
N ASP A 299 -10.88 9.53 -3.21
CA ASP A 299 -10.56 10.71 -4.02
C ASP A 299 -10.23 10.35 -5.48
N ALA A 300 -9.44 9.28 -5.70
CA ALA A 300 -9.15 8.79 -7.05
C ALA A 300 -10.43 8.32 -7.78
N PHE A 301 -11.36 7.69 -7.08
CA PHE A 301 -12.63 7.24 -7.64
C PHE A 301 -13.53 8.41 -8.01
N ASP A 302 -13.68 9.38 -7.09
CA ASP A 302 -14.44 10.62 -7.33
C ASP A 302 -13.87 11.37 -8.56
N ASN A 303 -12.54 11.47 -8.67
CA ASN A 303 -11.88 12.09 -9.83
C ASN A 303 -12.18 11.32 -11.13
N LEU A 304 -12.10 9.98 -11.13
CA LEU A 304 -12.37 9.15 -12.30
C LEU A 304 -13.80 9.29 -12.83
N VAL A 305 -14.81 9.22 -11.94
CA VAL A 305 -16.22 9.30 -12.36
C VAL A 305 -16.65 10.72 -12.72
N SER A 306 -15.85 11.73 -12.37
CA SER A 306 -16.04 13.14 -12.74
C SER A 306 -15.45 13.52 -14.10
N LEU A 307 -14.70 12.61 -14.73
CA LEU A 307 -14.20 12.79 -16.09
C LEU A 307 -15.35 12.90 -17.11
N ASP A 308 -15.02 13.33 -18.33
CA ASP A 308 -16.00 13.64 -19.35
C ASP A 308 -16.96 12.47 -19.66
N GLU A 309 -18.19 12.82 -20.06
CA GLU A 309 -19.28 11.87 -20.35
C GLU A 309 -18.86 10.75 -21.32
N LYS A 310 -18.02 11.05 -22.31
CA LYS A 310 -17.55 10.03 -23.27
C LYS A 310 -16.61 9.04 -22.57
N PHE A 311 -15.70 9.50 -21.73
CA PHE A 311 -14.88 8.61 -20.91
C PHE A 311 -15.74 7.74 -19.97
N LYS A 312 -16.67 8.37 -19.27
CA LYS A 312 -17.52 7.69 -18.31
C LYS A 312 -18.41 6.62 -18.96
N PHE A 313 -19.16 6.98 -20.01
CA PHE A 313 -20.17 6.10 -20.57
C PHE A 313 -19.67 5.23 -21.73
N SER A 314 -18.64 5.64 -22.46
CA SER A 314 -18.11 4.84 -23.57
C SER A 314 -16.88 4.02 -23.21
N PHE A 315 -16.16 4.35 -22.13
CA PHE A 315 -15.05 3.55 -21.64
C PHE A 315 -15.39 2.87 -20.31
N LEU A 316 -15.58 3.61 -19.21
CA LEU A 316 -15.75 3.00 -17.88
C LEU A 316 -16.98 2.08 -17.77
N ASN A 317 -18.15 2.50 -18.27
CA ASN A 317 -19.35 1.65 -18.28
C ASN A 317 -19.12 0.34 -19.07
N ASN A 318 -18.46 0.47 -20.21
CA ASN A 318 -18.23 -0.59 -21.19
C ASN A 318 -17.28 -1.66 -20.65
N VAL A 319 -16.15 -1.24 -20.07
CA VAL A 319 -15.18 -2.14 -19.43
C VAL A 319 -15.76 -2.76 -18.16
N THR A 320 -16.50 -1.98 -17.36
CA THR A 320 -17.13 -2.46 -16.12
C THR A 320 -18.12 -3.59 -16.40
N LYS A 321 -19.01 -3.43 -17.40
CA LYS A 321 -19.96 -4.50 -17.79
C LYS A 321 -19.23 -5.76 -18.24
N TYR A 322 -18.18 -5.62 -19.04
CA TYR A 322 -17.39 -6.76 -19.49
C TYR A 322 -16.71 -7.49 -18.33
N MET A 323 -16.12 -6.77 -17.37
CA MET A 323 -15.53 -7.39 -16.18
C MET A 323 -16.58 -8.11 -15.33
N ILE A 324 -17.78 -7.54 -15.18
CA ILE A 324 -18.89 -8.21 -14.47
C ILE A 324 -19.27 -9.51 -15.19
N ASP A 325 -19.39 -9.49 -16.52
CA ASP A 325 -19.77 -10.66 -17.31
C ASP A 325 -18.68 -11.77 -17.28
N ASP A 326 -17.40 -11.39 -17.24
CA ASP A 326 -16.24 -12.32 -17.16
C ASP A 326 -15.85 -12.66 -15.70
N MET A 327 -16.61 -12.16 -14.71
CA MET A 327 -16.34 -12.29 -13.27
C MET A 327 -14.95 -11.81 -12.82
N GLY A 328 -14.40 -10.80 -13.50
CA GLY A 328 -13.13 -10.17 -13.15
C GLY A 328 -13.26 -9.19 -11.98
N LYS A 329 -12.17 -9.03 -11.21
CA LYS A 329 -12.09 -8.12 -10.07
C LYS A 329 -10.99 -7.07 -10.21
N VAL A 330 -11.16 -5.94 -9.52
CA VAL A 330 -10.10 -4.94 -9.28
C VAL A 330 -9.68 -5.03 -7.82
N ILE A 331 -8.49 -5.56 -7.57
CA ILE A 331 -7.91 -5.76 -6.24
C ILE A 331 -6.92 -4.62 -5.98
N ILE A 332 -7.23 -3.75 -5.03
CA ILE A 332 -6.34 -2.67 -4.59
C ILE A 332 -5.77 -3.05 -3.22
N THR A 333 -4.45 -3.05 -3.10
CA THR A 333 -3.74 -3.56 -1.93
C THR A 333 -2.52 -2.71 -1.57
N ASP A 334 -2.12 -2.79 -0.30
CA ASP A 334 -0.84 -2.30 0.23
C ASP A 334 0.28 -3.35 0.18
N ARG A 335 -0.01 -4.55 -0.36
CA ARG A 335 0.95 -5.65 -0.48
C ARG A 335 1.57 -5.71 -1.86
N LEU A 336 2.68 -6.44 -1.94
CA LEU A 336 3.30 -6.76 -3.22
C LEU A 336 2.42 -7.74 -4.00
N LEU A 337 2.25 -7.49 -5.31
CA LEU A 337 1.28 -8.20 -6.14
C LEU A 337 1.56 -9.70 -6.30
N GLY A 338 2.81 -10.15 -6.12
CA GLY A 338 3.17 -11.56 -6.16
C GLY A 338 2.67 -12.37 -4.96
N TYR A 339 2.12 -11.71 -3.93
CA TYR A 339 1.44 -12.35 -2.81
C TYR A 339 -0.08 -12.17 -2.86
N VAL A 340 -0.60 -11.65 -3.98
CA VAL A 340 -2.03 -11.67 -4.31
C VAL A 340 -2.26 -12.90 -5.19
N PRO A 341 -2.89 -13.97 -4.70
CA PRO A 341 -3.02 -15.23 -5.44
C PRO A 341 -3.60 -15.05 -6.84
N GLU A 342 -4.58 -14.17 -7.00
CA GLU A 342 -5.24 -13.86 -8.27
C GLU A 342 -4.31 -13.23 -9.32
N MET A 343 -3.14 -12.71 -8.91
CA MET A 343 -2.15 -12.06 -9.78
C MET A 343 -1.03 -12.99 -10.20
N VAL A 344 -0.97 -14.20 -9.66
CA VAL A 344 0.06 -15.19 -9.97
C VAL A 344 -0.55 -16.31 -10.80
N LEU A 345 -0.46 -16.18 -12.12
CA LEU A 345 -0.84 -17.23 -13.07
C LEU A 345 0.37 -18.00 -13.59
N GLY A 346 0.12 -19.24 -14.02
CA GLY A 346 1.09 -20.13 -14.63
C GLY A 346 2.06 -20.71 -13.61
N TYR A 347 3.33 -20.86 -14.01
CA TYR A 347 4.33 -21.55 -13.18
C TYR A 347 4.69 -20.72 -11.93
N VAL A 348 4.40 -21.26 -10.76
CA VAL A 348 4.65 -20.62 -9.46
C VAL A 348 6.03 -21.01 -8.94
N ASN A 349 6.85 -20.00 -8.62
CA ASN A 349 8.15 -20.11 -7.95
C ASN A 349 8.58 -18.72 -7.44
N GLU A 350 9.63 -18.66 -6.61
CA GLU A 350 10.15 -17.40 -6.04
C GLU A 350 10.51 -16.34 -7.10
N LYS A 351 11.17 -16.74 -8.19
CA LYS A 351 11.55 -15.81 -9.27
C LYS A 351 10.33 -15.18 -9.95
N ASN A 352 9.25 -15.93 -10.13
CA ASN A 352 8.01 -15.41 -10.70
C ASN A 352 7.34 -14.43 -9.73
N ILE A 353 7.24 -14.79 -8.44
CA ILE A 353 6.72 -13.91 -7.38
C ILE A 353 7.52 -12.59 -7.34
N GLU A 354 8.85 -12.66 -7.32
CA GLU A 354 9.72 -11.48 -7.32
C GLU A 354 9.56 -10.63 -8.58
N SER A 355 9.34 -11.24 -9.74
CA SER A 355 9.08 -10.49 -10.98
C SER A 355 7.76 -9.73 -10.91
N ILE A 356 6.73 -10.33 -10.32
CA ILE A 356 5.41 -9.70 -10.16
C ILE A 356 5.45 -8.61 -9.09
N ASN A 357 6.22 -8.80 -8.02
CA ASN A 357 6.40 -7.83 -6.93
C ASN A 357 7.02 -6.51 -7.38
N LYS A 358 7.69 -6.48 -8.55
CA LYS A 358 8.23 -5.25 -9.15
C LYS A 358 7.16 -4.39 -9.83
N LEU A 359 5.95 -4.91 -10.04
CA LEU A 359 4.87 -4.23 -10.73
C LEU A 359 4.00 -3.43 -9.76
N ASN A 360 3.47 -2.30 -10.26
CA ASN A 360 2.54 -1.44 -9.53
C ASN A 360 1.08 -1.70 -9.92
N GLY A 361 0.88 -2.11 -11.16
CA GLY A 361 -0.38 -2.56 -11.72
C GLY A 361 -0.13 -3.84 -12.50
N LYS A 362 -1.07 -4.77 -12.45
CA LYS A 362 -1.05 -5.97 -13.27
C LYS A 362 -2.46 -6.35 -13.67
N THR A 363 -2.66 -6.50 -14.98
CA THR A 363 -3.86 -7.11 -15.54
C THR A 363 -3.59 -8.57 -15.89
N ILE A 364 -4.43 -9.45 -15.36
CA ILE A 364 -4.54 -10.85 -15.74
C ILE A 364 -5.71 -10.98 -16.70
N GLU A 365 -5.42 -10.99 -18.00
CA GLU A 365 -6.48 -10.95 -18.98
C GLU A 365 -7.37 -12.19 -18.89
N ALA A 366 -6.76 -13.38 -18.72
CA ALA A 366 -7.45 -14.67 -18.72
C ALA A 366 -8.68 -14.70 -17.81
N THR A 367 -8.58 -14.08 -16.63
CA THR A 367 -9.64 -14.01 -15.62
C THR A 367 -10.28 -12.62 -15.50
N GLY A 368 -9.83 -11.65 -16.29
CA GLY A 368 -10.24 -10.25 -16.16
C GLY A 368 -9.84 -9.59 -14.84
N ASN A 369 -8.90 -10.16 -14.07
CA ASN A 369 -8.49 -9.59 -12.79
C ASN A 369 -7.44 -8.49 -12.96
N ILE A 370 -7.54 -7.45 -12.15
CA ILE A 370 -6.59 -6.35 -12.06
C ILE A 370 -6.08 -6.30 -10.62
N GLY A 371 -4.77 -6.23 -10.44
CA GLY A 371 -4.11 -5.98 -9.15
C GLY A 371 -3.39 -4.64 -9.17
N ILE A 372 -3.60 -3.82 -8.15
CA ILE A 372 -2.94 -2.52 -7.97
C ILE A 372 -2.29 -2.47 -6.60
N ASN A 373 -0.96 -2.28 -6.59
CA ASN A 373 -0.18 -2.03 -5.39
C ASN A 373 0.03 -0.52 -5.21
N ILE A 374 -0.49 0.01 -4.11
CA ILE A 374 -0.43 1.45 -3.82
C ILE A 374 0.91 1.89 -3.20
N HIS A 375 1.72 0.97 -2.66
CA HIS A 375 3.01 1.23 -1.97
C HIS A 375 4.22 1.32 -2.89
N ASN A 376 4.28 0.54 -3.96
CA ASN A 376 5.45 0.55 -4.84
C ASN A 376 5.44 1.83 -5.71
N ILE A 377 6.19 2.87 -5.30
CA ILE A 377 6.17 4.20 -5.94
C ILE A 377 7.04 4.13 -7.21
N GLN A 378 6.44 4.33 -8.39
CA GLN A 378 7.20 4.66 -9.60
C GLN A 378 7.73 6.09 -9.47
N GLU A 379 9.00 6.30 -9.82
CA GLU A 379 9.57 7.65 -9.78
C GLU A 379 8.73 8.63 -10.61
N GLY A 380 8.19 9.66 -9.95
CA GLY A 380 7.59 10.81 -10.63
C GLY A 380 6.07 10.87 -10.67
N PHE A 381 5.32 10.07 -9.89
CA PHE A 381 3.88 10.27 -9.65
C PHE A 381 3.55 10.76 -8.22
N GLU A 382 2.64 11.73 -8.08
CA GLU A 382 1.96 12.04 -6.81
C GLU A 382 0.89 10.96 -6.51
N ARG A 383 0.53 10.75 -5.24
CA ARG A 383 -0.19 9.53 -4.78
C ARG A 383 -1.60 9.38 -5.36
N GLU A 384 -2.41 10.43 -5.40
CA GLU A 384 -3.80 10.38 -5.89
C GLU A 384 -3.85 10.21 -7.42
N ASP A 385 -3.01 10.97 -8.13
CA ASP A 385 -2.84 10.87 -9.58
C ASP A 385 -2.33 9.48 -9.99
N LYS A 386 -1.54 8.81 -9.14
CA LYS A 386 -1.05 7.44 -9.36
C LYS A 386 -2.19 6.42 -9.39
N ILE A 387 -3.09 6.42 -8.40
CA ILE A 387 -4.17 5.43 -8.33
C ILE A 387 -5.09 5.60 -9.53
N GLN A 388 -5.43 6.86 -9.87
CA GLN A 388 -6.16 7.17 -11.09
C GLN A 388 -5.43 6.67 -12.33
N TYR A 389 -4.15 6.99 -12.49
CA TYR A 389 -3.32 6.55 -13.61
C TYR A 389 -3.32 5.02 -13.77
N LEU A 390 -3.04 4.28 -12.69
CA LEU A 390 -3.00 2.82 -12.70
C LEU A 390 -4.38 2.24 -13.03
N LEU A 391 -5.46 2.75 -12.45
CA LEU A 391 -6.81 2.30 -12.78
C LEU A 391 -7.13 2.47 -14.27
N ILE A 392 -6.85 3.65 -14.85
CA ILE A 392 -7.10 3.87 -16.28
C ILE A 392 -6.24 2.94 -17.12
N ARG A 393 -4.95 2.81 -16.79
CA ARG A 393 -4.01 1.96 -17.53
C ARG A 393 -4.48 0.50 -17.53
N GLU A 394 -4.74 -0.08 -16.37
CA GLU A 394 -5.14 -1.49 -16.26
C GLU A 394 -6.53 -1.75 -16.86
N LEU A 395 -7.50 -0.86 -16.66
CA LEU A 395 -8.81 -0.97 -17.33
C LEU A 395 -8.67 -0.85 -18.87
N SER A 396 -7.67 -0.12 -19.37
CA SER A 396 -7.41 -0.05 -20.81
C SER A 396 -6.95 -1.38 -21.37
N HIS A 397 -6.20 -2.19 -20.62
CA HIS A 397 -5.84 -3.55 -21.04
C HIS A 397 -7.06 -4.46 -21.13
N ILE A 398 -7.99 -4.37 -20.16
CA ILE A 398 -9.25 -5.13 -20.23
C ILE A 398 -10.09 -4.68 -21.42
N GLN A 399 -10.20 -3.38 -21.65
CA GLN A 399 -10.94 -2.85 -22.79
C GLN A 399 -10.33 -3.25 -24.13
N ASP A 400 -9.00 -3.22 -24.23
CA ASP A 400 -8.26 -3.67 -25.41
C ASP A 400 -8.56 -5.14 -25.73
N ARG A 401 -8.64 -5.97 -24.69
CA ARG A 401 -9.08 -7.36 -24.81
C ARG A 401 -10.52 -7.49 -25.23
N ARG A 402 -11.45 -6.80 -24.56
CA ARG A 402 -12.88 -6.82 -24.87
C ARG A 402 -13.12 -6.56 -26.35
N LEU A 403 -12.53 -5.48 -26.86
CA LEU A 403 -12.64 -5.09 -28.25
C LEU A 403 -11.94 -6.10 -29.17
N GLY A 404 -10.81 -6.67 -28.74
CA GLY A 404 -10.07 -7.68 -29.49
C GLY A 404 -10.91 -8.95 -29.71
N VAL A 405 -11.58 -9.42 -28.66
CA VAL A 405 -12.52 -10.55 -28.71
C VAL A 405 -13.71 -10.23 -29.61
N ALA A 406 -14.31 -9.05 -29.44
CA ALA A 406 -15.52 -8.67 -30.16
C ALA A 406 -15.30 -8.44 -31.66
N GLU A 407 -14.19 -7.81 -32.06
CA GLU A 407 -13.95 -7.40 -33.44
C GLU A 407 -13.21 -8.46 -34.27
N TYR A 408 -12.33 -9.27 -33.67
CA TYR A 408 -11.39 -10.11 -34.43
C TYR A 408 -11.65 -11.62 -34.32
N MET A 409 -12.47 -12.08 -33.37
CA MET A 409 -12.89 -13.49 -33.18
C MET A 409 -11.78 -14.55 -33.44
N GLY A 410 -10.52 -14.24 -33.11
CA GLY A 410 -9.31 -14.97 -33.57
C GLY A 410 -8.12 -14.87 -32.61
N THR A 411 -7.07 -15.67 -32.85
CA THR A 411 -6.00 -16.18 -31.96
C THR A 411 -5.33 -15.24 -30.94
N THR A 412 -5.42 -13.92 -31.11
CA THR A 412 -4.90 -12.92 -30.15
C THR A 412 -6.02 -11.97 -29.79
N ASN A 413 -6.52 -12.10 -28.56
CA ASN A 413 -7.67 -11.38 -28.04
C ASN A 413 -7.31 -9.94 -27.62
N LEU A 414 -6.65 -9.13 -28.48
CA LEU A 414 -6.22 -7.76 -28.17
C LEU A 414 -6.31 -6.86 -29.42
N THR A 415 -7.03 -5.73 -29.33
CA THR A 415 -7.23 -4.80 -30.47
C THR A 415 -5.93 -4.12 -30.89
N SER A 416 -5.15 -3.62 -29.93
CA SER A 416 -3.86 -2.97 -30.17
C SER A 416 -2.89 -3.88 -30.89
N HIS A 417 -2.90 -5.19 -30.59
CA HIS A 417 -2.09 -6.20 -31.26
C HIS A 417 -2.61 -6.52 -32.66
N ASN A 418 -3.92 -6.76 -32.79
CA ASN A 418 -4.52 -7.13 -34.08
C ASN A 418 -4.44 -5.99 -35.10
N ASP A 419 -4.68 -4.75 -34.67
CA ASP A 419 -4.55 -3.56 -35.52
C ASP A 419 -3.08 -3.25 -35.85
N ALA A 420 -2.16 -3.54 -34.92
CA ALA A 420 -0.71 -3.48 -35.19
C ALA A 420 -0.27 -4.53 -36.23
N ASN A 421 -0.79 -5.76 -36.17
CA ASN A 421 -0.50 -6.80 -37.17
C ASN A 421 -1.07 -6.46 -38.55
N ASN A 422 -2.16 -5.68 -38.60
CA ASN A 422 -2.72 -5.13 -39.83
C ASN A 422 -1.98 -3.85 -40.31
N GLY A 423 -0.92 -3.42 -39.61
CA GLY A 423 -0.05 -2.31 -39.95
C GLY A 423 -0.43 -0.96 -39.33
N PHE A 424 -1.71 -0.70 -39.07
CA PHE A 424 -2.17 0.65 -38.73
C PHE A 424 -1.64 1.17 -37.39
N PHE A 425 -1.91 0.46 -36.28
CA PHE A 425 -1.44 0.93 -34.97
C PHE A 425 0.08 0.78 -34.80
N LYS A 426 0.68 -0.20 -35.49
CA LYS A 426 2.13 -0.40 -35.47
C LYS A 426 2.87 0.78 -36.08
N ASP A 427 2.40 1.29 -37.22
CA ASP A 427 2.98 2.46 -37.88
C ASP A 427 2.86 3.72 -37.00
N VAL A 428 1.73 3.88 -36.29
CA VAL A 428 1.54 4.96 -35.32
C VAL A 428 2.53 4.83 -34.16
N TYR A 429 2.64 3.64 -33.57
CA TYR A 429 3.57 3.35 -32.47
C TYR A 429 5.03 3.60 -32.86
N ASP A 430 5.50 3.01 -33.95
CA ASP A 430 6.89 3.10 -34.39
C ASP A 430 7.31 4.55 -34.68
N ARG A 431 6.37 5.41 -35.13
CA ARG A 431 6.61 6.83 -35.39
C ARG A 431 6.57 7.69 -34.14
N GLU A 432 5.62 7.46 -33.24
CA GLU A 432 5.34 8.37 -32.12
C GLU A 432 6.03 7.99 -30.82
N ALA A 433 6.29 6.71 -30.55
CA ALA A 433 6.88 6.26 -29.28
C ALA A 433 8.27 6.87 -29.01
N GLY A 434 9.03 7.17 -30.07
CA GLY A 434 10.32 7.86 -29.98
C GLY A 434 10.22 9.34 -29.54
N SER A 435 9.03 9.93 -29.56
CA SER A 435 8.78 11.32 -29.12
C SER A 435 8.66 11.45 -27.59
N LEU A 436 8.71 10.33 -26.87
CA LEU A 436 8.73 10.28 -25.41
C LEU A 436 10.01 9.59 -24.92
N PRO A 437 11.20 10.18 -25.15
CA PRO A 437 12.46 9.56 -24.80
C PRO A 437 12.78 9.59 -23.30
N GLU A 438 12.09 10.45 -22.52
CA GLU A 438 12.41 10.67 -21.11
C GLU A 438 12.27 9.36 -20.30
N PRO A 439 13.17 9.09 -19.31
CA PRO A 439 13.18 7.83 -18.57
C PRO A 439 11.84 7.44 -17.93
N PHE A 440 11.07 8.45 -17.52
CA PHE A 440 9.72 8.27 -17.01
C PHE A 440 8.80 7.48 -17.96
N PHE A 441 8.92 7.66 -19.28
CA PHE A 441 8.08 6.99 -20.28
C PHE A 441 8.66 5.65 -20.77
N GLU A 442 9.78 5.17 -20.22
CA GLU A 442 10.41 3.90 -20.64
C GLU A 442 9.48 2.70 -20.46
N ASP A 443 8.71 2.67 -19.38
CA ASP A 443 7.77 1.60 -19.06
C ASP A 443 6.58 1.52 -20.03
N LEU A 444 6.36 2.55 -20.85
CA LEU A 444 5.33 2.58 -21.88
C LEU A 444 5.79 1.89 -23.17
N ARG A 445 7.09 1.75 -23.40
CA ARG A 445 7.68 1.25 -24.66
C ARG A 445 8.00 -0.26 -24.77
N PRO A 446 7.66 -1.16 -23.82
CA PRO A 446 7.89 -2.59 -24.03
C PRO A 446 7.16 -3.17 -25.24
N ASN A 447 5.95 -2.70 -25.54
CA ASN A 447 5.13 -3.15 -26.66
C ASN A 447 3.96 -2.18 -26.92
N THR A 448 3.21 -2.39 -28.01
CA THR A 448 2.06 -1.55 -28.40
C THR A 448 0.93 -1.53 -27.36
N ARG A 449 0.74 -2.63 -26.62
CA ARG A 449 -0.29 -2.74 -25.58
C ARG A 449 0.03 -1.85 -24.38
N GLU A 450 1.23 -1.93 -23.83
CA GLU A 450 1.70 -1.09 -22.72
C GLU A 450 1.68 0.39 -23.11
N TYR A 451 2.13 0.68 -24.32
CA TYR A 451 2.13 2.04 -24.86
C TYR A 451 0.72 2.62 -24.94
N MET A 452 -0.22 1.89 -25.54
CA MET A 452 -1.61 2.33 -25.66
C MET A 452 -2.22 2.62 -24.28
N ALA A 453 -2.09 1.69 -23.34
CA ALA A 453 -2.68 1.81 -22.02
C ALA A 453 -2.08 2.97 -21.22
N GLY A 454 -0.75 3.12 -21.27
CA GLY A 454 -0.05 4.23 -20.62
C GLY A 454 -0.43 5.58 -21.21
N ILE A 455 -0.45 5.72 -22.54
CA ILE A 455 -0.89 6.97 -23.18
C ILE A 455 -2.35 7.28 -22.84
N HIS A 456 -3.23 6.28 -22.82
CA HIS A 456 -4.64 6.50 -22.43
C HIS A 456 -4.75 7.03 -21.00
N ALA A 457 -3.99 6.47 -20.06
CA ALA A 457 -3.97 6.96 -18.68
C ALA A 457 -3.40 8.39 -18.57
N LEU A 458 -2.30 8.69 -19.26
CA LEU A 458 -1.67 10.02 -19.24
C LEU A 458 -2.54 11.10 -19.90
N MET A 459 -3.43 10.76 -20.84
CA MET A 459 -4.39 11.71 -21.43
C MET A 459 -5.27 12.40 -20.37
N TYR A 460 -5.43 11.80 -19.20
CA TYR A 460 -6.27 12.28 -18.10
C TYR A 460 -5.49 12.69 -16.85
N SER A 461 -4.15 12.65 -16.91
CA SER A 461 -3.32 13.05 -15.77
C SER A 461 -3.10 14.57 -15.75
N ASN A 462 -3.43 15.18 -14.61
CA ASN A 462 -3.16 16.60 -14.33
C ASN A 462 -1.76 16.81 -13.75
N GLN A 463 -1.02 15.74 -13.51
CA GLN A 463 0.27 15.84 -12.87
C GLN A 463 1.29 16.54 -13.76
N ILE A 464 2.07 17.41 -13.12
CA ILE A 464 3.14 18.18 -13.74
C ILE A 464 4.42 17.35 -13.83
N TYR A 465 5.00 17.28 -15.02
CA TYR A 465 6.31 16.68 -15.24
C TYR A 465 7.42 17.58 -14.66
N LYS A 466 8.13 17.08 -13.64
CA LYS A 466 9.22 17.78 -12.93
C LYS A 466 10.62 17.44 -13.47
N GLY A 467 10.75 16.48 -14.39
CA GLY A 467 12.04 16.02 -14.92
C GLY A 467 12.61 16.92 -16.03
N GLU A 468 13.81 16.57 -16.48
CA GLU A 468 14.47 17.23 -17.61
C GLU A 468 13.87 16.76 -18.94
N SER A 469 13.68 17.70 -19.87
CA SER A 469 13.20 17.37 -21.20
C SER A 469 14.28 16.73 -22.07
N GLY A 470 13.88 15.79 -22.92
CA GLY A 470 14.80 15.17 -23.88
C GLY A 470 15.45 16.17 -24.84
N VAL A 471 16.72 15.94 -25.15
CA VAL A 471 17.52 16.79 -26.05
C VAL A 471 16.89 16.84 -27.45
N GLY A 472 16.69 18.05 -27.98
CA GLY A 472 16.18 18.26 -29.35
C GLY A 472 14.66 18.20 -29.48
N LEU A 473 13.91 18.07 -28.38
CA LEU A 473 12.45 18.09 -28.35
C LEU A 473 11.90 19.36 -27.67
N PRO A 474 10.63 19.75 -27.92
CA PRO A 474 9.99 20.84 -27.19
C PRO A 474 10.04 20.61 -25.68
N ASN A 475 10.36 21.65 -24.92
CA ASN A 475 10.40 21.59 -23.46
C ASN A 475 9.02 21.16 -22.91
N ILE A 476 9.04 20.14 -22.04
CA ILE A 476 7.88 19.58 -21.34
C ILE A 476 7.94 19.76 -19.82
N THR A 477 9.07 20.22 -19.28
CA THR A 477 9.20 20.50 -17.85
C THR A 477 8.18 21.57 -17.45
N GLY A 478 7.43 21.30 -16.38
CA GLY A 478 6.35 22.17 -15.91
C GLY A 478 5.01 22.03 -16.66
N LYS A 479 4.89 21.11 -17.63
CA LYS A 479 3.62 20.80 -18.30
C LYS A 479 2.93 19.60 -17.66
N THR A 480 1.61 19.54 -17.80
CA THR A 480 0.84 18.36 -17.40
C THR A 480 1.14 17.19 -18.33
N PHE A 481 1.09 15.96 -17.81
CA PHE A 481 1.21 14.77 -18.66
C PHE A 481 0.16 14.72 -19.78
N SER A 482 -1.06 15.17 -19.49
CA SER A 482 -2.12 15.30 -20.50
C SER A 482 -1.70 16.18 -21.68
N ASP A 483 -1.12 17.35 -21.42
CA ASP A 483 -0.64 18.27 -22.46
C ASP A 483 0.55 17.69 -23.24
N ILE A 484 1.43 16.97 -22.54
CA ILE A 484 2.60 16.32 -23.14
C ILE A 484 2.13 15.27 -24.15
N VAL A 485 1.27 14.32 -23.76
CA VAL A 485 0.86 13.25 -24.68
C VAL A 485 -0.02 13.77 -25.81
N LYS A 486 -0.90 14.75 -25.57
CA LYS A 486 -1.72 15.38 -26.62
C LYS A 486 -0.88 16.11 -27.66
N SER A 487 0.29 16.66 -27.27
CA SER A 487 1.15 17.40 -28.18
C SER A 487 2.20 16.54 -28.88
N ARG A 488 2.77 15.55 -28.18
CA ARG A 488 3.88 14.74 -28.70
C ARG A 488 3.44 13.44 -29.38
N VAL A 489 2.28 12.89 -29.03
CA VAL A 489 1.77 11.63 -29.61
C VAL A 489 0.30 11.76 -30.08
N PRO A 490 -0.03 12.79 -30.88
CA PRO A 490 -1.40 13.12 -31.24
C PRO A 490 -2.13 12.03 -32.04
N GLU A 491 -1.43 11.26 -32.86
CA GLU A 491 -2.06 10.17 -33.65
C GLU A 491 -2.42 8.98 -32.76
N THR A 492 -1.59 8.67 -31.77
CA THR A 492 -1.90 7.69 -30.71
C THR A 492 -3.14 8.13 -29.93
N VAL A 493 -3.20 9.40 -29.52
CA VAL A 493 -4.38 9.97 -28.83
C VAL A 493 -5.64 9.89 -29.70
N ALA A 494 -5.52 10.17 -31.00
CA ALA A 494 -6.63 10.05 -31.94
C ALA A 494 -7.08 8.59 -32.12
N TRP A 495 -6.14 7.64 -32.18
CA TRP A 495 -6.42 6.21 -32.24
C TRP A 495 -7.19 5.76 -31.01
N ILE A 496 -6.71 6.09 -29.80
CA ILE A 496 -7.38 5.75 -28.53
C ILE A 496 -8.81 6.29 -28.53
N LYS A 497 -9.00 7.57 -28.88
CA LYS A 497 -10.33 8.21 -28.97
C LYS A 497 -11.30 7.55 -29.95
N LYS A 498 -10.78 6.88 -30.98
CA LYS A 498 -11.54 6.22 -32.05
C LYS A 498 -11.87 4.77 -31.73
N TYR A 499 -10.98 4.05 -31.05
CA TYR A 499 -11.10 2.61 -30.84
C TYR A 499 -11.45 2.25 -29.39
N ILE A 500 -10.76 2.80 -28.39
CA ILE A 500 -10.94 2.42 -26.98
C ILE A 500 -12.29 2.84 -26.40
N TYR A 501 -12.90 3.91 -26.94
CA TYR A 501 -14.23 4.39 -26.54
C TYR A 501 -15.38 3.82 -27.39
N ARG A 502 -15.15 2.71 -28.09
CA ARG A 502 -16.25 1.88 -28.61
C ARG A 502 -16.67 0.92 -27.51
#